data_AF-A0A0B7MZA8-F1
#
_entry.id   AF-A0A0B7MZA8-F1
#
_cell.length_a   1.000
_cell.length_b   1.000
_cell.length_c   1.000
_cell.angle_alpha   90.00
_cell.angle_beta   90.00
_cell.angle_gamma   90.00
#
_symmetry.space_group_name_H-M   'P 1'
#
loop_
_entity.id
_entity.type
_entity.pdbx_description
1 polymer ?
#
loop_
_entity_poly.entity_id
_entity_poly.type
_entity_poly.pdbx_seq_one_letter_code
_entity_poly.pdbx_strand_id
1 'polypeptide(L)'
;MEVDEKATALYSFDPYLFGLFLLAFYIIPYPIYRIIAHRFKWETNPKTMSRHWSDLFDGISYGLLLFIFGNYSNTLSWTTVATFYPSLFGYALIAELPFTRTSLPDIKNWPKGMWFVFLTALAIILVFAGYHIYLGFLLPMPFVIYYVSCLAIPAIILASSFLLSKEVNQNWCRTKIYSWKSRNKNKNATQQAVGEETTLLPVAASGEGAHNPYSRQIAIHLHHWQIFYVLAFFTRFDDPVSQVGAGIVLACYMEGICAYGYDRLVNDG
;
A
#
# COMPACT_ATOMS: atom_id res chain seq x y z
N MET A 1 -19.04 7.91 32.14
CA MET A 1 -18.62 8.38 30.82
C MET A 1 -19.41 7.54 29.83
N GLU A 2 -20.38 8.12 29.16
CA GLU A 2 -21.13 7.41 28.12
C GLU A 2 -20.14 7.10 27.00
N VAL A 3 -20.06 5.83 26.60
CA VAL A 3 -19.16 5.44 25.51
C VAL A 3 -19.78 5.99 24.24
N ASP A 4 -19.07 6.86 23.55
CA ASP A 4 -19.48 7.29 22.22
C ASP A 4 -19.36 6.09 21.27
N GLU A 5 -20.52 5.46 20.99
CA GLU A 5 -20.63 4.32 20.08
C GLU A 5 -20.11 4.67 18.68
N LYS A 6 -20.19 5.94 18.26
CA LYS A 6 -19.70 6.39 16.94
C LYS A 6 -18.18 6.44 16.88
N ALA A 7 -17.53 6.85 17.98
CA ALA A 7 -16.09 6.91 18.07
C ALA A 7 -15.44 5.51 18.12
N THR A 8 -16.16 4.52 18.66
CA THR A 8 -15.68 3.14 18.80
C THR A 8 -16.12 2.21 17.66
N ALA A 9 -17.07 2.63 16.82
CA ALA A 9 -17.52 1.87 15.65
C ALA A 9 -16.34 1.56 14.73
N LEU A 10 -15.97 0.27 14.62
CA LEU A 10 -14.87 -0.17 13.76
C LEU A 10 -15.19 0.01 12.27
N TYR A 11 -16.46 -0.11 11.92
CA TYR A 11 -17.02 0.07 10.59
C TYR A 11 -18.38 0.75 10.69
N SER A 12 -18.68 1.63 9.73
CA SER A 12 -19.96 2.32 9.61
C SER A 12 -20.22 2.61 8.14
N PHE A 13 -21.49 2.58 7.74
CA PHE A 13 -21.86 2.90 6.36
C PHE A 13 -23.16 3.71 6.32
N ASP A 14 -23.06 4.94 5.83
CA ASP A 14 -24.18 5.78 5.44
C ASP A 14 -24.12 6.02 3.92
N PRO A 15 -25.13 5.61 3.14
CA PRO A 15 -25.09 5.72 1.68
C PRO A 15 -25.12 7.17 1.18
N TYR A 16 -25.75 8.08 1.92
CA TYR A 16 -25.80 9.50 1.56
C TYR A 16 -24.43 10.14 1.75
N LEU A 17 -23.80 9.93 2.92
CA LEU A 17 -22.45 10.42 3.20
C LEU A 17 -21.42 9.75 2.28
N PHE A 18 -21.60 8.49 1.91
CA PHE A 18 -20.75 7.84 0.92
C PHE A 18 -20.85 8.49 -0.46
N GLY A 19 -22.06 8.85 -0.90
CA GLY A 19 -22.25 9.60 -2.14
C GLY A 19 -21.54 10.95 -2.11
N LEU A 20 -21.65 11.70 -1.00
CA LEU A 20 -20.93 12.96 -0.81
C LEU A 20 -19.42 12.77 -0.77
N PHE A 21 -18.93 11.71 -0.12
CA PHE A 21 -17.52 11.35 -0.07
C PHE A 21 -16.97 11.10 -1.48
N LEU A 22 -17.64 10.27 -2.29
CA LEU A 22 -17.22 10.01 -3.67
C LEU A 22 -17.25 11.29 -4.52
N LEU A 23 -18.28 12.13 -4.37
CA LEU A 23 -18.34 13.40 -5.09
C LEU A 23 -17.17 14.32 -4.71
N ALA A 24 -16.95 14.53 -3.41
CA ALA A 24 -15.97 15.48 -2.91
C ALA A 24 -14.51 15.07 -3.19
N PHE A 25 -14.19 13.78 -3.04
CA PHE A 25 -12.80 13.30 -3.06
C PHE A 25 -12.42 12.50 -4.31
N TYR A 26 -13.38 12.13 -5.16
CA TYR A 26 -13.10 11.33 -6.34
C TYR A 26 -13.69 11.91 -7.63
N ILE A 27 -15.02 11.94 -7.76
CA ILE A 27 -15.72 12.26 -9.02
C ILE A 27 -15.44 13.70 -9.49
N ILE A 28 -15.43 14.66 -8.57
CA ILE A 28 -15.12 16.07 -8.88
C ILE A 28 -13.61 16.30 -9.07
N PRO A 29 -12.73 15.91 -8.13
CA PRO A 29 -11.31 16.24 -8.25
C PRO A 29 -10.59 15.49 -9.37
N TYR A 30 -11.00 14.27 -9.75
CA TYR A 30 -10.35 13.52 -10.83
C TYR A 30 -10.27 14.31 -12.15
N PRO A 31 -11.40 14.76 -12.77
CA PRO A 31 -11.34 15.55 -14.00
C PRO A 31 -10.67 16.90 -13.79
N ILE A 32 -10.91 17.58 -12.66
CA ILE A 32 -10.29 18.88 -12.37
C ILE A 32 -8.77 18.76 -12.37
N TYR A 33 -8.23 17.77 -11.66
CA TYR A 33 -6.79 17.51 -11.61
C TYR A 33 -6.25 17.25 -13.02
N ARG A 34 -6.88 16.36 -13.81
CA ARG A 34 -6.40 16.02 -15.16
C ARG A 34 -6.40 17.24 -16.10
N ILE A 35 -7.39 18.12 -16.00
CA ILE A 35 -7.45 19.37 -16.79
C ILE A 35 -6.31 20.31 -16.38
N ILE A 36 -6.09 20.50 -15.09
CA ILE A 36 -5.04 21.38 -14.55
C ILE A 36 -3.66 20.82 -14.92
N ALA A 37 -3.41 19.54 -14.63
CA ALA A 37 -2.16 18.85 -14.96
C ALA A 37 -1.83 18.97 -16.45
N HIS A 38 -2.81 18.78 -17.34
CA HIS A 38 -2.63 18.96 -18.77
C HIS A 38 -2.27 20.41 -19.14
N ARG A 39 -2.98 21.40 -18.56
CA ARG A 39 -2.74 22.83 -18.81
C ARG A 39 -1.34 23.26 -18.37
N PHE A 40 -0.86 22.77 -17.23
CA PHE A 40 0.44 23.11 -16.68
C PHE A 40 1.56 22.13 -17.07
N LYS A 41 1.26 21.12 -17.89
CA LYS A 41 2.19 20.07 -18.34
C LYS A 41 2.86 19.33 -17.17
N TRP A 42 2.09 19.05 -16.13
CA TRP A 42 2.53 18.19 -15.02
C TRP A 42 2.75 16.75 -15.50
N GLU A 43 3.64 16.05 -14.82
CA GLU A 43 3.96 14.66 -15.09
C GLU A 43 2.75 13.79 -14.80
N THR A 44 2.21 13.16 -15.84
CA THR A 44 1.07 12.25 -15.74
C THR A 44 1.21 11.12 -16.73
N ASN A 45 0.69 9.95 -16.37
CA ASN A 45 0.57 8.85 -17.32
C ASN A 45 -0.47 9.20 -18.40
N PRO A 46 -0.15 8.97 -19.69
CA PRO A 46 -1.14 9.02 -20.74
C PRO A 46 -2.16 7.88 -20.50
N LYS A 47 -3.44 8.21 -20.54
CA LYS A 47 -4.53 7.27 -20.26
C LYS A 47 -5.51 7.28 -21.42
N THR A 48 -5.89 6.09 -21.87
CA THR A 48 -7.01 5.90 -22.80
C THR A 48 -8.33 6.10 -22.06
N MET A 49 -9.43 6.30 -22.80
CA MET A 49 -10.77 6.34 -22.20
C MET A 49 -11.12 5.05 -21.46
N SER A 50 -10.65 3.90 -21.95
CA SER A 50 -10.82 2.62 -21.24
C SER A 50 -10.07 2.60 -19.90
N ARG A 51 -8.85 3.16 -19.83
CA ARG A 51 -8.10 3.24 -18.57
C ARG A 51 -8.77 4.21 -17.59
N HIS A 52 -9.27 5.35 -18.06
CA HIS A 52 -10.07 6.27 -17.23
C HIS A 52 -11.33 5.61 -16.68
N TRP A 53 -12.00 4.79 -17.49
CA TRP A 53 -13.17 4.04 -17.06
C TRP A 53 -12.83 2.96 -16.02
N SER A 54 -11.75 2.21 -16.21
CA SER A 54 -11.27 1.26 -15.18
C SER A 54 -10.91 1.97 -13.88
N ASP A 55 -10.18 3.09 -13.96
CA ASP A 55 -9.82 3.87 -12.78
C ASP A 55 -11.07 4.31 -11.99
N LEU A 56 -12.17 4.68 -12.66
CA LEU A 56 -13.43 5.05 -12.02
C LEU A 56 -14.01 3.92 -11.17
N PHE A 57 -14.04 2.69 -11.69
CA PHE A 57 -14.55 1.52 -10.95
C PHE A 57 -13.63 1.12 -9.80
N ASP A 58 -12.32 1.16 -10.03
CA ASP A 58 -11.33 0.94 -8.98
C ASP A 58 -11.49 2.01 -7.90
N GLY A 59 -11.73 3.27 -8.28
CA GLY A 59 -11.98 4.39 -7.38
C GLY A 59 -13.22 4.24 -6.51
N ILE A 60 -14.31 3.74 -7.08
CA ILE A 60 -15.51 3.41 -6.30
C ILE A 60 -15.22 2.26 -5.32
N SER A 61 -14.48 1.23 -5.77
CA SER A 61 -14.17 0.04 -4.97
C SER A 61 -13.23 0.35 -3.80
N TYR A 62 -12.12 1.05 -4.06
CA TYR A 62 -11.20 1.50 -3.01
C TYR A 62 -11.79 2.63 -2.17
N GLY A 63 -12.60 3.50 -2.78
CA GLY A 63 -13.34 4.54 -2.07
C GLY A 63 -14.30 3.97 -1.03
N LEU A 64 -14.97 2.85 -1.32
CA LEU A 64 -15.80 2.13 -0.35
C LEU A 64 -14.98 1.63 0.84
N LEU A 65 -13.82 1.04 0.59
CA LEU A 65 -12.94 0.55 1.66
C LEU A 65 -12.41 1.72 2.51
N LEU A 66 -11.97 2.82 1.88
CA LEU A 66 -11.57 4.04 2.57
C LEU A 66 -12.71 4.60 3.42
N PHE A 67 -13.91 4.69 2.87
CA PHE A 67 -15.09 5.22 3.56
C PHE A 67 -15.40 4.43 4.84
N ILE A 68 -15.46 3.11 4.73
CA ILE A 68 -15.79 2.21 5.84
C ILE A 68 -14.68 2.22 6.91
N PHE A 69 -13.43 1.96 6.51
CA PHE A 69 -12.32 1.80 7.47
C PHE A 69 -11.81 3.12 8.03
N GLY A 70 -11.97 4.23 7.30
CA GLY A 70 -11.71 5.59 7.78
C GLY A 70 -12.85 6.16 8.65
N ASN A 71 -13.94 5.40 8.86
CA ASN A 71 -15.11 5.82 9.64
C ASN A 71 -15.77 7.12 9.13
N TYR A 72 -15.72 7.37 7.82
CA TYR A 72 -16.19 8.63 7.24
C TYR A 72 -17.72 8.82 7.33
N SER A 73 -18.49 7.78 7.66
CA SER A 73 -19.90 7.98 8.02
C SER A 73 -20.08 8.83 9.29
N ASN A 74 -19.06 8.89 10.15
CA ASN A 74 -19.08 9.66 11.39
C ASN A 74 -18.09 10.84 11.38
N THR A 75 -17.01 10.75 10.61
CA THR A 75 -15.90 11.73 10.65
C THR A 75 -15.78 12.62 9.43
N LEU A 76 -16.62 12.41 8.40
CA LEU A 76 -16.64 13.28 7.23
C LEU A 76 -17.08 14.69 7.65
N SER A 77 -16.16 15.64 7.50
CA SER A 77 -16.38 17.03 7.87
C SER A 77 -16.02 17.96 6.71
N TRP A 78 -16.53 19.19 6.76
CA TRP A 78 -16.11 20.23 5.83
C TRP A 78 -14.62 20.56 5.97
N THR A 79 -14.03 20.40 7.17
CA THR A 79 -12.59 20.56 7.40
C THR A 79 -11.78 19.62 6.51
N THR A 80 -12.18 18.34 6.46
CA THR A 80 -11.56 17.32 5.60
C THR A 80 -11.61 17.73 4.13
N VAL A 81 -12.75 18.27 3.67
CA VAL A 81 -12.93 18.74 2.29
C VAL A 81 -12.08 19.98 2.01
N ALA A 82 -12.05 20.93 2.95
CA ALA A 82 -11.32 22.19 2.81
C ALA A 82 -9.81 22.00 2.80
N THR A 83 -9.28 21.01 3.53
CA THR A 83 -7.85 20.67 3.50
C THR A 83 -7.48 19.84 2.28
N PHE A 84 -8.38 18.97 1.81
CA PHE A 84 -8.13 18.11 0.66
C PHE A 84 -7.73 18.87 -0.62
N TYR A 85 -8.49 19.86 -1.05
CA TYR A 85 -8.23 20.53 -2.33
C TYR A 85 -6.88 21.28 -2.37
N PRO A 86 -6.52 22.12 -1.38
CA PRO A 86 -5.19 22.72 -1.30
C PRO A 86 -4.08 21.68 -1.22
N SER A 87 -4.27 20.60 -0.46
CA SER A 87 -3.28 19.52 -0.36
C SER A 87 -3.10 18.76 -1.66
N LEU A 88 -4.16 18.55 -2.45
CA LEU A 88 -4.11 17.82 -3.72
C LEU A 88 -3.20 18.55 -4.71
N PHE A 89 -3.42 19.84 -4.88
CA PHE A 89 -2.59 20.65 -5.79
C PHE A 89 -1.25 21.01 -5.18
N GLY A 90 -1.17 21.21 -3.86
CA GLY A 90 0.08 21.45 -3.15
C GLY A 90 1.05 20.28 -3.26
N TYR A 91 0.56 19.06 -3.08
CA TYR A 91 1.36 17.85 -3.25
C TYR A 91 1.81 17.68 -4.72
N ALA A 92 0.91 17.91 -5.68
CA ALA A 92 1.27 17.88 -7.10
C ALA A 92 2.38 18.89 -7.43
N LEU A 93 2.30 20.13 -6.93
CA LEU A 93 3.34 21.14 -7.12
C LEU A 93 4.68 20.73 -6.50
N ILE A 94 4.66 20.04 -5.36
CA ILE A 94 5.89 19.48 -4.75
C ILE A 94 6.46 18.38 -5.64
N ALA A 95 5.63 17.51 -6.21
CA ALA A 95 6.05 16.43 -7.11
C ALA A 95 6.65 16.95 -8.44
N GLU A 96 6.29 18.17 -8.85
CA GLU A 96 6.83 18.81 -10.05
C GLU A 96 8.20 19.45 -9.87
N LEU A 97 8.73 19.53 -8.64
CA LEU A 97 10.05 20.11 -8.40
C LEU A 97 11.15 19.25 -9.06
N PRO A 98 12.19 19.84 -9.66
CA PRO A 98 13.22 19.08 -10.39
C PRO A 98 13.90 17.99 -9.57
N PHE A 99 14.01 18.20 -8.25
CA PHE A 99 14.65 17.25 -7.35
C PHE A 99 13.70 16.19 -6.80
N THR A 100 12.37 16.33 -6.94
CA THR A 100 11.39 15.32 -6.47
C THR A 100 10.99 14.34 -7.57
N ARG A 101 11.34 14.62 -8.83
CA ARG A 101 11.18 13.72 -9.99
C ARG A 101 12.20 12.58 -9.98
N THR A 102 12.21 11.82 -8.89
CA THR A 102 13.07 10.65 -8.69
C THR A 102 12.25 9.49 -8.14
N SER A 103 12.57 8.27 -8.55
CA SER A 103 11.81 7.09 -8.16
C SER A 103 12.40 6.43 -6.90
N LEU A 104 11.56 5.73 -6.13
CA LEU A 104 11.98 5.00 -4.92
C LEU A 104 13.06 3.93 -5.18
N PRO A 105 13.06 3.18 -6.30
CA PRO A 105 14.14 2.25 -6.61
C PRO A 105 15.52 2.91 -6.67
N ASP A 106 15.58 4.21 -6.97
CA ASP A 106 16.81 4.99 -7.08
C ASP A 106 17.14 5.78 -5.80
N ILE A 107 16.60 5.38 -4.64
CA ILE A 107 16.76 6.09 -3.35
C ILE A 107 18.22 6.40 -2.98
N LYS A 108 19.16 5.55 -3.39
CA LYS A 108 20.60 5.75 -3.11
C LYS A 108 21.18 6.95 -3.85
N ASN A 109 20.61 7.32 -4.99
CA ASN A 109 21.07 8.41 -5.85
C ASN A 109 20.20 9.66 -5.76
N TRP A 110 19.25 9.70 -4.81
CA TRP A 110 18.38 10.85 -4.63
C TRP A 110 19.16 12.13 -4.36
N PRO A 111 18.77 13.26 -4.99
CA PRO A 111 19.36 14.56 -4.70
C PRO A 111 19.04 14.98 -3.25
N LYS A 112 19.88 15.85 -2.67
CA LYS A 112 19.69 16.36 -1.30
C LYS A 112 18.31 16.97 -1.06
N GLY A 113 17.73 17.62 -2.07
CA GLY A 113 16.39 18.20 -2.00
C GLY A 113 15.30 17.14 -1.78
N MET A 114 15.39 15.99 -2.46
CA MET A 114 14.45 14.87 -2.26
C MET A 114 14.56 14.31 -0.84
N TRP A 115 15.78 14.12 -0.35
CA TRP A 115 16.01 13.68 1.03
C TRP A 115 15.40 14.63 2.06
N PHE A 116 15.52 15.94 1.87
CA PHE A 116 14.89 16.91 2.74
C PHE A 116 13.36 16.76 2.74
N VAL A 117 12.73 16.73 1.56
CA VAL A 117 11.27 16.53 1.43
C VAL A 117 10.83 15.22 2.09
N PHE A 118 11.55 14.12 1.82
CA PHE A 118 11.24 12.81 2.36
C PHE A 118 11.34 12.78 3.89
N LEU A 119 12.42 13.32 4.48
CA LEU A 119 12.60 13.35 5.92
C LEU A 119 11.58 14.25 6.61
N THR A 120 11.23 15.39 6.01
CA THR A 120 10.14 16.24 6.51
C THR A 120 8.80 15.52 6.47
N ALA A 121 8.45 14.87 5.36
CA ALA A 121 7.22 14.09 5.25
C ALA A 121 7.18 12.95 6.27
N LEU A 122 8.29 12.22 6.45
CA LEU A 122 8.41 11.14 7.43
C LEU A 122 8.21 11.66 8.86
N ALA A 123 8.84 12.78 9.22
CA ALA A 123 8.68 13.38 10.54
C ALA A 123 7.21 13.78 10.81
N ILE A 124 6.55 14.40 9.83
CA ILE A 124 5.13 14.76 9.94
C ILE A 124 4.27 13.51 10.13
N ILE A 125 4.47 12.47 9.32
CA ILE A 125 3.72 11.20 9.43
C ILE A 125 3.90 10.57 10.81
N LEU A 126 5.13 10.56 11.36
CA LEU A 126 5.39 9.99 12.68
C LEU A 126 4.71 10.78 13.81
N VAL A 127 4.71 12.12 13.73
CA VAL A 127 3.99 12.97 14.69
C VAL A 127 2.49 12.71 14.63
N PHE A 128 1.92 12.67 13.42
CA PHE A 128 0.50 12.35 13.22
C PHE A 128 0.18 10.95 13.73
N ALA A 129 1.00 9.94 13.43
CA ALA A 129 0.80 8.58 13.91
C ALA A 129 0.79 8.52 15.45
N GLY A 130 1.75 9.16 16.11
CA GLY A 130 1.79 9.25 17.57
C GLY A 130 0.53 9.91 18.16
N TYR A 131 0.09 11.01 17.56
CA TYR A 131 -1.14 11.70 17.97
C TYR A 131 -2.39 10.83 17.80
N HIS A 132 -2.52 10.12 16.69
CA HIS A 132 -3.68 9.26 16.43
C HIS A 132 -3.68 8.00 17.30
N ILE A 133 -2.51 7.46 17.66
CA ILE A 133 -2.39 6.40 18.67
C ILE A 133 -2.84 6.92 20.04
N TYR A 134 -2.46 8.16 20.40
CA TYR A 134 -2.94 8.80 21.61
C TYR A 134 -4.47 8.95 21.63
N LEU A 135 -5.09 9.40 20.53
CA LEU A 135 -6.56 9.44 20.41
C LEU A 135 -7.18 8.05 20.60
N GLY A 136 -6.60 7.02 19.97
CA GLY A 136 -7.03 5.63 20.16
C GLY A 136 -6.91 5.13 21.60
N PHE A 137 -5.90 5.59 22.36
CA PHE A 137 -5.69 5.25 23.77
C PHE A 137 -6.72 5.91 24.71
N LEU A 138 -7.31 7.04 24.32
CA LEU A 138 -8.38 7.69 25.08
C LEU A 138 -9.72 6.94 24.97
N LEU A 139 -9.86 6.04 23.99
CA LEU A 139 -11.06 5.22 23.82
C LEU A 139 -11.02 3.96 24.69
N PRO A 140 -12.19 3.38 25.05
CA PRO A 140 -12.24 2.19 25.88
C PRO A 140 -11.47 1.00 25.29
N MET A 141 -10.78 0.26 26.16
CA MET A 141 -10.20 -1.03 25.79
C MET A 141 -11.29 -1.99 25.28
N PRO A 142 -11.01 -2.80 24.24
CA PRO A 142 -9.71 -3.04 23.60
C PRO A 142 -9.48 -2.24 22.30
N PHE A 143 -10.13 -1.09 22.09
CA PHE A 143 -10.11 -0.36 20.80
C PHE A 143 -8.68 -0.10 20.30
N VAL A 144 -7.80 0.43 21.15
CA VAL A 144 -6.42 0.75 20.80
C VAL A 144 -5.63 -0.49 20.32
N ILE A 145 -5.92 -1.67 20.86
CA ILE A 145 -5.27 -2.92 20.44
C ILE A 145 -5.65 -3.22 18.99
N TYR A 146 -6.95 -3.18 18.66
CA TYR A 146 -7.40 -3.41 17.29
C TYR A 146 -6.85 -2.34 16.33
N TYR A 147 -6.93 -1.08 16.75
CA TYR A 147 -6.46 0.06 15.98
C TYR A 147 -4.98 -0.04 15.61
N VAL A 148 -4.12 -0.32 16.59
CA VAL A 148 -2.67 -0.50 16.36
C VAL A 148 -2.39 -1.79 15.57
N SER A 149 -3.15 -2.86 15.81
CA SER A 149 -2.99 -4.13 15.07
C SER A 149 -3.27 -3.97 13.57
N CYS A 150 -4.09 -3.01 13.16
CA CYS A 150 -4.30 -2.70 11.74
C CYS A 150 -3.01 -2.25 11.02
N LEU A 151 -1.99 -1.75 11.74
CA LEU A 151 -0.66 -1.46 11.16
C LEU A 151 0.05 -2.71 10.63
N ALA A 152 -0.34 -3.90 11.09
CA ALA A 152 0.22 -5.15 10.58
C ALA A 152 -0.24 -5.46 9.15
N ILE A 153 -1.42 -4.98 8.73
CA ILE A 153 -2.00 -5.26 7.41
C ILE A 153 -1.07 -4.83 6.26
N PRO A 154 -0.62 -3.56 6.17
CA PRO A 154 0.31 -3.15 5.11
C PRO A 154 1.63 -3.92 5.16
N ALA A 155 2.15 -4.21 6.36
CA ALA A 155 3.39 -4.96 6.51
C ALA A 155 3.25 -6.41 6.00
N ILE A 156 2.12 -7.06 6.28
CA ILE A 156 1.81 -8.40 5.79
C ILE A 156 1.65 -8.41 4.27
N ILE A 157 0.94 -7.42 3.70
CA ILE A 157 0.79 -7.31 2.25
C ILE A 157 2.16 -7.14 1.59
N LEU A 158 2.98 -6.22 2.07
CA LEU A 158 4.31 -5.97 1.52
C LEU A 158 5.22 -7.21 1.65
N ALA A 159 5.24 -7.85 2.82
CA ALA A 159 5.98 -9.09 3.04
C ALA A 159 5.52 -10.20 2.09
N SER A 160 4.21 -10.35 1.89
CA SER A 160 3.65 -11.32 0.94
C SER A 160 4.06 -11.03 -0.51
N SER A 161 4.12 -9.76 -0.92
CA SER A 161 4.59 -9.36 -2.25
C SER A 161 6.08 -9.66 -2.44
N PHE A 162 6.92 -9.44 -1.42
CA PHE A 162 8.33 -9.85 -1.45
C PHE A 162 8.51 -11.37 -1.53
N LEU A 163 7.74 -12.12 -0.75
CA LEU A 163 7.77 -13.58 -0.80
C LEU A 163 7.30 -14.10 -2.16
N LEU A 164 6.26 -13.51 -2.74
CA LEU A 164 5.78 -13.82 -4.08
C LEU A 164 6.84 -13.50 -5.14
N SER A 165 7.46 -12.32 -5.11
CA SER A 165 8.55 -11.96 -6.04
C SER A 165 9.72 -12.93 -5.94
N LYS A 166 10.11 -13.30 -4.72
CA LYS A 166 11.16 -14.28 -4.48
C LYS A 166 10.80 -15.66 -5.04
N GLU A 167 9.55 -16.10 -4.84
CA GLU A 167 9.10 -17.38 -5.37
C GLU A 167 9.08 -17.40 -6.90
N VAL A 168 8.51 -16.37 -7.53
CA VAL A 168 8.40 -16.31 -8.99
C VAL A 168 9.78 -16.21 -9.64
N ASN A 169 10.65 -15.34 -9.11
CA ASN A 169 11.95 -15.06 -9.73
C ASN A 169 13.01 -16.13 -9.39
N GLN A 170 12.91 -16.83 -8.25
CA GLN A 170 13.95 -17.76 -7.78
C GLN A 170 13.46 -19.20 -7.54
N ASN A 171 12.16 -19.48 -7.67
CA ASN A 171 11.57 -20.80 -7.40
C ASN A 171 11.97 -21.37 -6.01
N TRP A 172 12.08 -20.48 -5.02
CA TRP A 172 12.79 -20.76 -3.78
C TRP A 172 12.10 -21.80 -2.89
N CYS A 173 10.78 -21.69 -2.73
CA CYS A 173 9.98 -22.60 -1.93
C CYS A 173 10.04 -24.01 -2.52
N ARG A 174 9.80 -24.15 -3.82
CA ARG A 174 9.88 -25.45 -4.51
C ARG A 174 11.27 -26.07 -4.44
N THR A 175 12.32 -25.27 -4.64
CA THR A 175 13.71 -25.75 -4.55
C THR A 175 14.05 -26.22 -3.13
N LYS A 176 13.59 -25.50 -2.09
CA LYS A 176 13.74 -25.93 -0.70
C LYS A 176 12.97 -27.21 -0.38
N ILE A 177 11.73 -27.33 -0.84
CA ILE A 177 10.93 -28.54 -0.63
C ILE A 177 11.58 -29.75 -1.31
N TYR A 178 12.05 -29.57 -2.56
CA TYR A 178 12.72 -30.63 -3.31
C TYR A 178 14.02 -31.09 -2.64
N SER A 179 14.88 -30.15 -2.25
CA SER A 179 16.14 -30.46 -1.55
C SER A 179 15.90 -31.13 -0.19
N TRP A 180 14.88 -30.73 0.56
CA TRP A 180 14.51 -31.40 1.81
C TRP A 180 14.05 -32.84 1.60
N LYS A 181 13.19 -33.09 0.60
CA LYS A 181 12.75 -34.44 0.23
C LYS A 181 13.91 -35.33 -0.23
N SER A 182 14.79 -34.79 -1.08
CA SER A 182 15.99 -35.50 -1.55
C SER A 182 16.93 -35.87 -0.40
N ARG A 183 17.14 -34.95 0.55
CA ARG A 183 17.96 -35.20 1.75
C ARG A 183 17.39 -36.30 2.64
N ASN A 184 16.07 -36.35 2.84
CA ASN A 184 15.43 -37.41 3.61
C ASN A 184 15.51 -38.78 2.90
N LYS A 185 15.34 -38.81 1.57
CA LYS A 185 15.51 -40.05 0.78
C LYS A 185 16.92 -40.61 0.91
N ASN A 186 17.94 -39.74 0.80
CA ASN A 186 19.34 -40.16 0.94
C ASN A 186 19.66 -40.66 2.36
N LYS A 187 19.14 -40.02 3.42
CA LYS A 187 19.31 -40.52 4.80
C LYS A 187 18.76 -41.93 4.99
N ASN A 188 17.58 -42.21 4.45
CA ASN A 188 16.96 -43.53 4.53
C ASN A 188 17.76 -44.57 3.73
N ALA A 189 18.25 -44.20 2.54
CA ALA A 189 19.09 -45.09 1.72
C ALA A 189 20.44 -45.39 2.39
N THR A 190 21.08 -44.40 3.01
CA THR A 190 22.33 -44.60 3.76
C THR A 190 22.12 -45.50 4.98
N GLN A 191 21.00 -45.38 5.69
CA GLN A 191 20.70 -46.28 6.82
C GLN A 191 20.46 -47.73 6.38
N GLN A 192 19.89 -47.96 5.19
CA GLN A 192 19.80 -49.31 4.62
C GLN A 192 21.16 -49.85 4.17
N ALA A 193 22.04 -49.01 3.63
CA ALA A 193 23.37 -49.43 3.14
C ALA A 193 24.40 -49.72 4.25
N VAL A 194 24.21 -49.26 5.49
CA VAL A 194 25.10 -49.62 6.62
C VAL A 194 24.87 -51.07 7.11
N GLY A 195 23.83 -51.76 6.60
CA GLY A 195 23.58 -53.19 6.89
C GLY A 195 24.16 -54.19 5.87
N GLU A 196 24.55 -53.74 4.67
CA GLU A 196 25.12 -54.59 3.61
C GLU A 196 26.44 -54.00 3.13
N GLU A 197 27.53 -54.73 3.40
CA GLU A 197 28.90 -54.38 3.04
C GLU A 197 29.07 -54.48 1.51
N THR A 198 28.62 -53.47 0.77
CA THR A 198 28.79 -53.40 -0.69
C THR A 198 29.19 -51.99 -1.11
N THR A 199 30.41 -51.90 -1.64
CA THR A 199 31.07 -50.68 -2.12
C THR A 199 30.30 -50.08 -3.30
N LEU A 200 29.33 -49.20 -3.04
CA LEU A 200 28.60 -48.48 -4.08
C LEU A 200 29.32 -47.19 -4.45
N LEU A 201 29.65 -47.08 -5.74
CA LEU A 201 30.18 -45.88 -6.39
C LEU A 201 29.22 -44.69 -6.19
N PRO A 202 29.74 -43.47 -6.02
CA PRO A 202 28.91 -42.28 -5.87
C PRO A 202 28.14 -42.06 -7.16
N VAL A 203 26.83 -42.37 -7.13
CA VAL A 203 25.91 -41.98 -8.19
C VAL A 203 25.92 -40.46 -8.23
N ALA A 204 26.55 -39.90 -9.26
CA ALA A 204 26.54 -38.48 -9.54
C ALA A 204 25.07 -38.04 -9.61
N ALA A 205 24.65 -37.26 -8.61
CA ALA A 205 23.33 -36.66 -8.59
C ALA A 205 23.21 -35.77 -9.83
N SER A 206 22.52 -36.25 -10.87
CA SER A 206 22.14 -35.45 -12.02
C SER A 206 21.38 -34.25 -11.49
N GLY A 207 21.98 -33.07 -11.66
CA GLY A 207 21.50 -31.79 -11.17
C GLY A 207 20.29 -31.28 -11.94
N GLU A 208 19.23 -32.08 -12.05
CA GLU A 208 17.92 -31.56 -12.44
C GLU A 208 17.39 -30.72 -11.28
N GLY A 209 17.82 -29.46 -11.25
CA GLY A 209 17.22 -28.45 -10.39
C GLY A 209 15.72 -28.41 -10.61
N ALA A 210 14.95 -28.13 -9.56
CA ALA A 210 13.50 -28.04 -9.66
C ALA A 210 13.11 -27.03 -10.75
N HIS A 211 12.45 -27.50 -11.81
CA HIS A 211 11.96 -26.68 -12.91
C HIS A 211 11.19 -25.46 -12.38
N ASN A 212 11.58 -24.24 -12.78
CA ASN A 212 10.83 -23.03 -12.46
C ASN A 212 9.58 -22.94 -13.35
N PRO A 213 8.35 -23.06 -12.81
CA PRO A 213 7.14 -23.04 -13.64
C PRO A 213 6.80 -21.64 -14.18
N TYR A 214 7.46 -20.59 -13.70
CA TYR A 214 7.19 -19.21 -14.10
C TYR A 214 8.07 -18.80 -15.28
N SER A 215 7.44 -18.33 -16.36
CA SER A 215 8.12 -17.89 -17.58
C SER A 215 8.50 -16.42 -17.59
N ARG A 216 7.94 -15.62 -16.66
CA ARG A 216 8.19 -14.19 -16.53
C ARG A 216 8.69 -13.85 -15.14
N GLN A 217 9.58 -12.87 -15.08
CA GLN A 217 9.96 -12.25 -13.83
C GLN A 217 8.90 -11.23 -13.42
N ILE A 218 8.80 -10.99 -12.13
CA ILE A 218 7.95 -9.95 -11.57
C ILE A 218 8.78 -8.93 -10.81
N ALA A 219 8.35 -7.68 -10.85
CA ALA A 219 8.94 -6.57 -10.11
C ALA A 219 7.93 -5.98 -9.13
N ILE A 220 8.42 -5.59 -7.96
CA ILE A 220 7.62 -4.85 -6.98
C ILE A 220 7.73 -3.37 -7.31
N HIS A 221 6.60 -2.74 -7.58
CA HIS A 221 6.51 -1.31 -7.81
C HIS A 221 5.51 -0.74 -6.82
N LEU A 222 6.04 -0.06 -5.80
CA LEU A 222 5.21 0.55 -4.78
C LEU A 222 4.77 1.93 -5.25
N HIS A 223 3.46 2.14 -5.33
CA HIS A 223 2.88 3.43 -5.67
C HIS A 223 2.45 4.16 -4.40
N HIS A 224 2.63 5.47 -4.35
CA HIS A 224 2.28 6.25 -3.17
C HIS A 224 0.78 6.24 -2.85
N TRP A 225 -0.09 6.04 -3.84
CA TRP A 225 -1.52 5.83 -3.58
C TRP A 225 -1.74 4.65 -2.62
N GLN A 226 -0.93 3.59 -2.68
CA GLN A 226 -1.04 2.43 -1.80
C GLN A 226 -0.63 2.78 -0.35
N ILE A 227 0.38 3.65 -0.18
CA ILE A 227 0.79 4.14 1.14
C ILE A 227 -0.34 4.98 1.75
N PHE A 228 -0.81 5.98 1.01
CA PHE A 228 -1.80 6.93 1.53
C PHE A 228 -3.18 6.28 1.72
N TYR A 229 -3.52 5.28 0.91
CA TYR A 229 -4.70 4.44 1.13
C TYR A 229 -4.70 3.81 2.52
N VAL A 230 -3.56 3.27 2.95
CA VAL A 230 -3.43 2.66 4.29
C VAL A 230 -3.41 3.72 5.39
N LEU A 231 -2.71 4.84 5.18
CA LEU A 231 -2.64 5.92 6.17
C LEU A 231 -4.03 6.52 6.46
N ALA A 232 -4.95 6.52 5.50
CA ALA A 232 -6.29 7.07 5.66
C ALA A 232 -7.13 6.31 6.70
N PHE A 233 -6.80 5.04 6.98
CA PHE A 233 -7.47 4.27 8.04
C PHE A 233 -7.13 4.79 9.45
N PHE A 234 -6.03 5.52 9.58
CA PHE A 234 -5.56 6.05 10.85
C PHE A 234 -6.12 7.44 11.14
N THR A 235 -6.71 8.14 10.17
CA THR A 235 -7.30 9.48 10.35
C THR A 235 -8.81 9.42 10.63
N ARG A 236 -9.22 8.47 11.48
CA ARG A 236 -10.62 8.02 11.64
C ARG A 236 -11.36 8.62 12.84
N PHE A 237 -10.82 9.66 13.47
CA PHE A 237 -11.39 10.27 14.68
C PHE A 237 -12.14 11.55 14.34
N ASP A 238 -13.21 11.84 15.07
CA ASP A 238 -13.91 13.13 14.98
C ASP A 238 -13.15 14.20 15.80
N ASP A 239 -11.94 14.50 15.34
CA ASP A 239 -11.04 15.50 15.92
C ASP A 239 -10.50 16.40 14.79
N PRO A 240 -10.42 17.74 14.98
CA PRO A 240 -9.97 18.65 13.93
C PRO A 240 -8.60 18.28 13.33
N VAL A 241 -7.64 17.83 14.14
CA VAL A 241 -6.31 17.40 13.66
C VAL A 241 -6.43 16.13 12.82
N SER A 242 -7.31 15.22 13.22
CA SER A 242 -7.60 14.00 12.44
C SER A 242 -8.29 14.32 11.11
N GLN A 243 -9.25 15.25 11.10
CA GLN A 243 -9.93 15.72 9.89
C GLN A 243 -8.97 16.42 8.91
N VAL A 244 -8.05 17.25 9.43
CA VAL A 244 -6.98 17.86 8.62
C VAL A 244 -6.08 16.78 8.03
N GLY A 245 -5.63 15.83 8.86
CA GLY A 245 -4.82 14.70 8.42
C GLY A 245 -5.51 13.85 7.35
N ALA A 246 -6.80 13.57 7.53
CA ALA A 246 -7.63 12.83 6.58
C ALA A 246 -7.65 13.52 5.22
N GLY A 247 -7.90 14.83 5.17
CA GLY A 247 -7.92 15.57 3.91
C GLY A 247 -6.57 15.56 3.20
N ILE A 248 -5.46 15.72 3.94
CA ILE A 248 -4.10 15.64 3.37
C ILE A 248 -3.82 14.25 2.81
N VAL A 249 -4.14 13.19 3.57
CA VAL A 249 -3.86 11.81 3.15
C VAL A 249 -4.73 11.41 1.95
N LEU A 250 -6.02 11.76 1.96
CA LEU A 250 -6.92 11.56 0.81
C LEU A 250 -6.43 12.32 -0.42
N ALA A 251 -5.88 13.52 -0.24
CA ALA A 251 -5.32 14.30 -1.33
C ALA A 251 -4.09 13.64 -1.95
N CYS A 252 -3.14 13.17 -1.15
CA CYS A 252 -1.97 12.45 -1.66
C CYS A 252 -2.34 11.09 -2.29
N TYR A 253 -3.35 10.41 -1.75
CA TYR A 253 -3.95 9.22 -2.36
C TYR A 253 -4.52 9.55 -3.75
N MET A 254 -5.35 10.59 -3.83
CA MET A 254 -6.04 10.99 -5.06
C MET A 254 -5.08 11.50 -6.12
N GLU A 255 -4.03 12.23 -5.72
CA GLU A 255 -2.98 12.68 -6.62
C GLU A 255 -2.35 11.49 -7.37
N GLY A 256 -1.98 10.43 -6.65
CA GLY A 256 -1.37 9.25 -7.27
C GLY A 256 -2.28 8.54 -8.26
N ILE A 257 -3.58 8.51 -7.98
CA ILE A 257 -4.58 7.93 -8.89
C ILE A 257 -4.78 8.81 -10.12
N CYS A 258 -4.89 10.12 -9.94
CA CYS A 258 -5.05 11.05 -11.04
C CYS A 258 -3.83 11.02 -11.98
N ALA A 259 -2.62 11.09 -11.42
CA ALA A 259 -1.38 11.12 -12.17
C ALA A 259 -1.09 9.76 -12.82
N TYR A 260 -1.12 8.68 -12.05
CA TYR A 260 -0.60 7.37 -12.48
C TYR A 260 -1.69 6.31 -12.69
N GLY A 261 -2.71 6.30 -11.83
CA GLY A 261 -3.82 5.32 -11.85
C GLY A 261 -3.65 4.20 -10.83
N TYR A 262 -4.55 3.23 -10.85
CA TYR A 262 -4.50 2.06 -9.97
C TYR A 262 -3.55 1.00 -10.53
N ASP A 263 -2.25 1.28 -10.43
CA ASP A 263 -1.20 0.35 -10.83
C ASP A 263 -0.96 -0.71 -9.73
N ARG A 264 -0.62 -1.93 -10.16
CA ARG A 264 -0.49 -3.09 -9.28
C ARG A 264 0.83 -3.01 -8.51
N LEU A 265 0.80 -3.45 -7.25
CA LEU A 265 2.00 -3.55 -6.40
C LEU A 265 3.06 -4.51 -6.98
N VAL A 266 2.59 -5.57 -7.66
CA VAL A 266 3.43 -6.56 -8.32
C VAL A 266 3.07 -6.54 -9.81
N ASN A 267 4.05 -6.22 -10.64
CA ASN A 267 3.90 -6.15 -12.08
C ASN A 267 4.69 -7.26 -12.76
N ASP A 268 4.13 -7.78 -13.85
CA ASP A 268 4.86 -8.63 -14.79
C ASP A 268 5.96 -7.77 -15.45
N GLY A 269 7.19 -8.29 -15.47
CA GLY A 269 8.32 -7.69 -16.19
C GLY A 269 8.32 -8.02 -17.68
#